data_AF-A0A7C9RHS6-F1
#
_entry.id   AF-A0A7C9RHS6-F1
#
_cell.length_a   1.000
_cell.length_b   1.000
_cell.length_c   1.000
_cell.angle_alpha   90.00
_cell.angle_beta   90.00
_cell.angle_gamma   90.00
#
_symmetry.space_group_name_H-M   'P 1'
#
loop_
_entity.id
_entity.type
_entity.pdbx_description
1 polymer ?
#
loop_
_entity_poly.entity_id
_entity_poly.type
_entity_poly.pdbx_seq_one_letter_code
_entity_poly.pdbx_strand_id
1 'polypeptide(L)'
;RALVELDPSPLPSAWRAAHELVVAGIAMRRLRTRDAHAALARAERAARDARIPALLAEVESASHALNTPAARLIARGEEHFLLLEQVEALLTSKALVVDACRYAVRSAGTVVSLARRPVLFTLARALAEAWPKDVSRSALLARTFRAKHADDSHRARLRVEIGRLRKALRPLADVTATKDGFALAPLRARDVVVLATPVEEEHASVLAFLADGESWSSSALALALGVSQRTVQRALDELAEAGKVQSFGRARARRWMTPPVPGFTTALLLPAALPGS
;
A
#
# COMPACT_ATOMS: atom_id res chain seq x y z
N ARG A 1 -6.38 -16.92 -11.46
CA ARG A 1 -6.24 -17.71 -12.70
C ARG A 1 -7.63 -17.94 -13.28
N ALA A 2 -8.57 -18.46 -12.49
CA ALA A 2 -9.98 -18.68 -12.86
C ALA A 2 -10.66 -17.59 -13.73
N LEU A 3 -10.53 -16.29 -13.43
CA LEU A 3 -11.19 -15.23 -14.23
C LEU A 3 -10.64 -15.09 -15.68
N VAL A 4 -9.42 -15.53 -15.95
CA VAL A 4 -8.81 -15.47 -17.31
C VAL A 4 -9.29 -16.65 -18.18
N GLU A 5 -9.81 -17.71 -17.56
CA GLU A 5 -10.28 -18.92 -18.24
C GLU A 5 -11.76 -18.83 -18.66
N LEU A 6 -12.48 -17.81 -18.20
CA LEU A 6 -13.85 -17.54 -18.60
C LEU A 6 -13.83 -16.81 -19.94
N ASP A 7 -14.41 -17.39 -20.98
CA ASP A 7 -14.69 -16.67 -22.22
C ASP A 7 -15.85 -15.68 -21.97
N PRO A 8 -15.62 -14.36 -22.01
CA PRO A 8 -16.66 -13.38 -21.80
C PRO A 8 -17.46 -13.11 -23.09
N SER A 9 -17.10 -13.70 -24.24
CA SER A 9 -17.76 -13.46 -25.53
C SER A 9 -19.29 -13.71 -25.56
N PRO A 10 -19.87 -14.69 -24.82
CA PRO A 10 -21.32 -14.91 -24.81
C PRO A 10 -22.06 -13.99 -23.83
N LEU A 11 -21.36 -13.19 -23.02
CA LEU A 11 -22.00 -12.32 -22.03
C LEU A 11 -22.64 -11.07 -22.68
N PRO A 12 -23.80 -10.60 -22.18
CA PRO A 12 -24.32 -9.29 -22.57
C PRO A 12 -23.29 -8.18 -22.30
N SER A 13 -23.34 -7.10 -23.08
CA SER A 13 -22.35 -6.01 -23.05
C SER A 13 -22.11 -5.44 -21.65
N ALA A 14 -23.16 -5.29 -20.83
CA ALA A 14 -23.04 -4.84 -19.44
C ALA A 14 -22.16 -5.77 -18.57
N TRP A 15 -22.35 -7.10 -18.71
CA TRP A 15 -21.58 -8.10 -17.97
C TRP A 15 -20.15 -8.22 -18.49
N ARG A 16 -19.92 -8.01 -19.81
CA ARG A 16 -18.57 -7.89 -20.38
C ARG A 16 -17.82 -6.69 -19.81
N ALA A 17 -18.48 -5.53 -19.68
CA ALA A 17 -17.88 -4.35 -19.06
C ALA A 17 -17.47 -4.62 -17.61
N ALA A 18 -18.37 -5.23 -16.82
CA ALA A 18 -18.08 -5.59 -15.43
C ALA A 18 -16.92 -6.61 -15.33
N HIS A 19 -16.90 -7.63 -16.19
CA HIS A 19 -15.81 -8.60 -16.25
C HIS A 19 -14.46 -7.91 -16.50
N GLU A 20 -14.39 -7.02 -17.51
CA GLU A 20 -13.15 -6.33 -17.87
C GLU A 20 -12.69 -5.34 -16.79
N LEU A 21 -13.61 -4.69 -16.07
CA LEU A 21 -13.27 -3.89 -14.88
C LEU A 21 -12.61 -4.73 -13.78
N VAL A 22 -13.10 -5.94 -13.55
CA VAL A 22 -12.47 -6.88 -12.59
C VAL A 22 -11.08 -7.31 -13.08
N VAL A 23 -10.93 -7.62 -14.36
CA VAL A 23 -9.63 -7.95 -14.98
C VAL A 23 -8.65 -6.80 -14.81
N ALA A 24 -9.08 -5.56 -15.08
CA ALA A 24 -8.28 -4.35 -14.88
C ALA A 24 -7.82 -4.21 -13.41
N GLY A 25 -8.74 -4.33 -12.45
CA GLY A 25 -8.40 -4.24 -11.03
C GLY A 25 -7.42 -5.32 -10.56
N ILE A 26 -7.51 -6.53 -11.10
CA ILE A 26 -6.53 -7.60 -10.83
C ILE A 26 -5.17 -7.27 -11.45
N ALA A 27 -5.14 -6.76 -12.68
CA ALA A 27 -3.92 -6.35 -13.35
C ALA A 27 -3.20 -5.23 -12.58
N MET A 28 -3.95 -4.21 -12.11
CA MET A 28 -3.44 -3.14 -11.26
C MET A 28 -2.81 -3.66 -9.96
N ARG A 29 -3.51 -4.50 -9.19
CA ARG A 29 -2.99 -5.09 -7.93
C ARG A 29 -1.72 -5.92 -8.12
N ARG A 30 -1.56 -6.47 -9.33
CA ARG A 30 -0.37 -7.24 -9.76
C ARG A 30 0.71 -6.37 -10.40
N LEU A 31 0.50 -5.05 -10.48
CA LEU A 31 1.41 -4.11 -11.13
C LEU A 31 1.69 -4.50 -12.58
N ARG A 32 0.66 -4.92 -13.32
CA ARG A 32 0.71 -5.17 -14.78
C ARG A 32 -0.04 -4.05 -15.48
N THR A 33 0.60 -2.91 -15.66
CA THR A 33 -0.07 -1.67 -16.05
C THR A 33 -0.59 -1.74 -17.49
N ARG A 34 0.18 -2.37 -18.40
CA ARG A 34 -0.26 -2.61 -19.78
C ARG A 34 -1.53 -3.47 -19.86
N ASP A 35 -1.57 -4.55 -19.09
CA ASP A 35 -2.75 -5.43 -19.02
C ASP A 35 -3.96 -4.68 -18.46
N ALA A 36 -3.75 -3.78 -17.48
CA ALA A 36 -4.80 -2.95 -16.91
C ALA A 36 -5.37 -1.96 -17.93
N HIS A 37 -4.52 -1.23 -18.65
CA HIS A 37 -4.95 -0.33 -19.73
C HIS A 37 -5.73 -1.07 -20.82
N ALA A 38 -5.24 -2.24 -21.25
CA ALA A 38 -5.93 -3.03 -22.27
C ALA A 38 -7.31 -3.52 -21.81
N ALA A 39 -7.44 -3.91 -20.54
CA ALA A 39 -8.70 -4.32 -19.94
C ALA A 39 -9.68 -3.13 -19.80
N LEU A 40 -9.22 -1.97 -19.35
CA LEU A 40 -10.07 -0.77 -19.28
C LEU A 40 -10.57 -0.33 -20.65
N ALA A 41 -9.73 -0.40 -21.70
CA ALA A 41 -10.17 -0.11 -23.06
C ALA A 41 -11.25 -1.10 -23.55
N ARG A 42 -11.18 -2.38 -23.16
CA ARG A 42 -12.24 -3.36 -23.45
C ARG A 42 -13.51 -3.07 -22.65
N ALA A 43 -13.37 -2.74 -21.36
CA ALA A 43 -14.48 -2.36 -20.50
C ALA A 43 -15.24 -1.14 -21.04
N GLU A 44 -14.52 -0.12 -21.51
CA GLU A 44 -15.07 1.10 -22.06
C GLU A 44 -15.93 0.84 -23.31
N ARG A 45 -15.43 0.02 -24.24
CA ARG A 45 -16.20 -0.39 -25.42
C ARG A 45 -17.48 -1.12 -25.04
N ALA A 46 -17.39 -2.10 -24.14
CA ALA A 46 -18.54 -2.84 -23.68
C ALA A 46 -19.55 -1.98 -22.91
N ALA A 47 -19.09 -0.99 -22.13
CA ALA A 47 -19.95 -0.04 -21.42
C ALA A 47 -20.69 0.90 -22.39
N ARG A 48 -20.03 1.37 -23.46
CA ARG A 48 -20.67 2.14 -24.54
C ARG A 48 -21.75 1.31 -25.25
N ASP A 49 -21.44 0.05 -25.58
CA ASP A 49 -22.40 -0.86 -26.23
C ASP A 49 -23.62 -1.15 -25.34
N ALA A 50 -23.41 -1.24 -24.02
CA ALA A 50 -24.49 -1.43 -23.04
C ALA A 50 -25.38 -0.19 -22.87
N ARG A 51 -24.88 1.01 -23.23
CA ARG A 51 -25.56 2.30 -23.04
C ARG A 51 -25.99 2.55 -21.59
N ILE A 52 -25.16 2.13 -20.63
CA ILE A 52 -25.39 2.35 -19.19
C ILE A 52 -24.43 3.43 -18.71
N PRO A 53 -24.90 4.67 -18.45
CA PRO A 53 -24.04 5.77 -18.03
C PRO A 53 -23.24 5.47 -16.75
N ALA A 54 -23.84 4.75 -15.80
CA ALA A 54 -23.15 4.35 -14.58
C ALA A 54 -21.92 3.47 -14.86
N LEU A 55 -21.99 2.53 -15.81
CA LEU A 55 -20.84 1.69 -16.16
C LEU A 55 -19.72 2.49 -16.84
N LEU A 56 -20.06 3.50 -17.65
CA LEU A 56 -19.05 4.40 -18.23
C LEU A 56 -18.33 5.20 -17.15
N ALA A 57 -19.06 5.72 -16.16
CA ALA A 57 -18.46 6.42 -15.02
C ALA A 57 -17.52 5.52 -14.21
N GLU A 58 -17.86 4.24 -14.03
CA GLU A 58 -16.98 3.27 -13.36
C GLU A 58 -15.68 3.01 -14.14
N VAL A 59 -15.77 2.90 -15.47
CA VAL A 59 -14.58 2.78 -16.34
C VAL A 59 -13.72 4.04 -16.28
N GLU A 60 -14.33 5.21 -16.28
CA GLU A 60 -13.63 6.49 -16.15
C GLU A 60 -12.91 6.62 -14.80
N SER A 61 -13.60 6.28 -13.70
CA SER A 61 -13.01 6.23 -12.34
C SER A 61 -11.80 5.30 -12.26
N ALA A 62 -11.94 4.07 -12.78
CA ALA A 62 -10.85 3.10 -12.81
C ALA A 62 -9.68 3.56 -13.71
N SER A 63 -9.97 4.27 -14.80
CA SER A 63 -8.95 4.86 -15.66
C SER A 63 -8.23 6.03 -14.99
N HIS A 64 -8.95 6.87 -14.24
CA HIS A 64 -8.35 7.94 -13.45
C HIS A 64 -7.38 7.39 -12.41
N ALA A 65 -7.71 6.25 -11.77
CA ALA A 65 -6.83 5.60 -10.80
C ALA A 65 -5.48 5.11 -11.36
N LEU A 66 -5.33 4.93 -12.68
CA LEU A 66 -4.01 4.65 -13.30
C LEU A 66 -3.16 5.91 -13.43
N ASN A 67 -3.80 7.07 -13.53
CA ASN A 67 -3.18 8.36 -13.78
C ASN A 67 -2.95 9.16 -12.48
N THR A 68 -3.30 8.60 -11.32
CA THR A 68 -3.00 9.18 -10.02
C THR A 68 -1.70 8.59 -9.43
N PRO A 69 -0.98 9.36 -8.59
CA PRO A 69 0.19 8.85 -7.89
C PRO A 69 -0.09 7.58 -7.08
N ALA A 70 0.60 6.50 -7.42
CA ALA A 70 0.48 5.19 -6.77
C ALA A 70 1.53 4.97 -5.67
N ALA A 71 2.66 5.68 -5.74
CA ALA A 71 3.68 5.68 -4.70
C ALA A 71 4.49 6.98 -4.66
N ARG A 72 5.35 7.11 -3.66
CA ARG A 72 6.41 8.12 -3.60
C ARG A 72 7.77 7.42 -3.60
N LEU A 73 8.67 7.88 -4.45
CA LEU A 73 10.07 7.48 -4.48
C LEU A 73 10.87 8.42 -3.60
N ILE A 74 11.68 7.87 -2.70
CA ILE A 74 12.64 8.62 -1.90
C ILE A 74 14.03 8.10 -2.25
N ALA A 75 14.90 8.99 -2.75
CA ALA A 75 16.26 8.65 -3.14
C ALA A 75 17.18 9.86 -2.97
N ARG A 76 18.34 9.66 -2.33
CA ARG A 76 19.39 10.69 -2.18
C ARG A 76 18.89 12.03 -1.58
N GLY A 77 17.87 11.98 -0.73
CA GLY A 77 17.27 13.15 -0.09
C GLY A 77 16.20 13.87 -0.93
N GLU A 78 15.91 13.38 -2.13
CA GLU A 78 14.83 13.87 -2.98
C GLU A 78 13.62 12.94 -2.97
N GLU A 79 12.45 13.52 -3.22
CA GLU A 79 11.18 12.81 -3.21
C GLU A 79 10.35 13.12 -4.45
N HIS A 80 9.81 12.08 -5.09
CA HIS A 80 9.03 12.21 -6.32
C HIS A 80 7.82 11.29 -6.28
N PHE A 81 6.67 11.77 -6.74
CA PHE A 81 5.50 10.92 -6.95
C PHE A 81 5.68 10.02 -8.17
N LEU A 82 5.26 8.77 -8.05
CA LEU A 82 5.28 7.77 -9.12
C LEU A 82 3.86 7.31 -9.44
N LEU A 83 3.54 7.29 -10.73
CA LEU A 83 2.38 6.59 -11.28
C LEU A 83 2.59 5.06 -11.25
N LEU A 84 1.51 4.31 -11.44
CA LEU A 84 1.54 2.84 -11.37
C LEU A 84 2.55 2.22 -12.33
N GLU A 85 2.64 2.73 -13.56
CA GLU A 85 3.59 2.28 -14.58
C GLU A 85 5.05 2.50 -14.15
N GLN A 86 5.34 3.66 -13.53
CA GLN A 86 6.68 3.97 -13.04
C GLN A 86 7.05 3.09 -11.85
N VAL A 87 6.08 2.72 -11.00
CA VAL A 87 6.28 1.71 -9.95
C VAL A 87 6.61 0.36 -10.57
N GLU A 88 5.87 -0.11 -11.56
CA GLU A 88 6.16 -1.37 -12.28
C GLU A 88 7.58 -1.37 -12.88
N ALA A 89 7.96 -0.29 -13.57
CA ALA A 89 9.30 -0.12 -14.13
C ALA A 89 10.39 -0.11 -13.04
N LEU A 90 10.14 0.53 -11.90
CA LEU A 90 11.08 0.57 -10.79
C LEU A 90 11.31 -0.82 -10.18
N LEU A 91 10.24 -1.59 -9.94
CA LEU A 91 10.36 -2.91 -9.32
C LEU A 91 11.01 -3.95 -10.25
N THR A 92 11.00 -3.70 -11.56
CA THR A 92 11.69 -4.52 -12.57
C THR A 92 13.12 -4.04 -12.86
N SER A 93 13.50 -2.87 -12.33
CA SER A 93 14.85 -2.31 -12.48
C SER A 93 15.93 -3.07 -11.69
N LYS A 94 17.18 -2.64 -11.86
CA LYS A 94 18.35 -3.17 -11.13
C LYS A 94 18.60 -2.46 -9.79
N ALA A 95 17.72 -1.54 -9.37
CA ALA A 95 17.84 -0.87 -8.08
C ALA A 95 17.63 -1.84 -6.91
N LEU A 96 18.16 -1.49 -5.74
CA LEU A 96 17.75 -2.08 -4.48
C LEU A 96 16.59 -1.24 -3.93
N VAL A 97 15.39 -1.79 -3.97
CA VAL A 97 14.16 -1.09 -3.54
C VAL A 97 13.78 -1.57 -2.14
N VAL A 98 13.71 -0.64 -1.19
CA VAL A 98 13.02 -0.87 0.08
C VAL A 98 11.57 -0.44 -0.08
N ASP A 99 10.68 -1.42 -0.17
CA ASP A 99 9.25 -1.27 -0.49
C ASP A 99 8.45 -1.22 0.82
N ALA A 100 8.06 0.00 1.22
CA ALA A 100 7.22 0.25 2.40
C ALA A 100 5.75 -0.08 2.17
N CYS A 101 5.29 -0.11 0.91
CA CYS A 101 3.94 -0.54 0.58
C CYS A 101 3.72 -2.03 0.88
N ARG A 102 4.79 -2.85 0.81
CA ARG A 102 4.73 -4.31 1.02
C ARG A 102 5.65 -4.81 2.14
N TYR A 103 6.29 -3.91 2.88
CA TYR A 103 7.27 -4.21 3.93
C TYR A 103 8.33 -5.23 3.47
N ALA A 104 8.98 -4.96 2.34
CA ALA A 104 9.95 -5.87 1.72
C ALA A 104 11.17 -5.12 1.18
N VAL A 105 12.30 -5.83 1.05
CA VAL A 105 13.47 -5.34 0.31
C VAL A 105 13.64 -6.21 -0.91
N ARG A 106 13.86 -5.61 -2.08
CA ARG A 106 13.93 -6.33 -3.35
C ARG A 106 15.04 -5.81 -4.27
N SER A 107 15.58 -6.70 -5.09
CA SER A 107 16.45 -6.35 -6.22
C SER A 107 16.48 -7.51 -7.21
N ALA A 108 16.45 -7.22 -8.51
CA ALA A 108 16.64 -8.19 -9.60
C ALA A 108 15.87 -9.52 -9.42
N GLY A 109 14.58 -9.44 -9.07
CA GLY A 109 13.70 -10.60 -8.87
C GLY A 109 13.81 -11.31 -7.53
N THR A 110 14.79 -10.97 -6.70
CA THR A 110 14.89 -11.48 -5.32
C THR A 110 14.12 -10.56 -4.37
N VAL A 111 13.29 -11.14 -3.50
CA VAL A 111 12.46 -10.41 -2.52
C VAL A 111 12.70 -10.99 -1.14
N VAL A 112 13.06 -10.13 -0.18
CA VAL A 112 13.13 -10.44 1.24
C VAL A 112 11.97 -9.74 1.94
N SER A 113 10.99 -10.53 2.42
CA SER A 113 9.87 -9.99 3.20
C SER A 113 10.29 -9.69 4.64
N LEU A 114 9.96 -8.48 5.10
CA LEU A 114 10.14 -8.01 6.48
C LEU A 114 8.79 -7.67 7.14
N ALA A 115 7.66 -8.05 6.55
CA ALA A 115 6.31 -7.71 7.03
C ALA A 115 6.04 -8.12 8.48
N ARG A 116 6.58 -9.26 8.92
CA ARG A 116 6.47 -9.74 10.32
C ARG A 116 7.62 -9.27 11.22
N ARG A 117 8.47 -8.37 10.71
CA ARG A 117 9.72 -7.92 11.36
C ARG A 117 9.83 -6.40 11.28
N PRO A 118 8.89 -5.65 11.90
CA PRO A 118 8.78 -4.20 11.74
C PRO A 118 10.05 -3.46 12.14
N VAL A 119 10.74 -3.90 13.20
CA VAL A 119 12.03 -3.34 13.63
C VAL A 119 13.10 -3.45 12.55
N LEU A 120 13.21 -4.62 11.89
CA LEU A 120 14.17 -4.81 10.80
C LEU A 120 13.81 -3.96 9.59
N PHE A 121 12.51 -3.83 9.28
CA PHE A 121 12.06 -2.97 8.20
C PHE A 121 12.40 -1.50 8.46
N THR A 122 12.13 -1.00 9.67
CA THR A 122 12.48 0.38 10.06
C THR A 122 13.98 0.65 9.91
N LEU A 123 14.83 -0.29 10.32
CA LEU A 123 16.28 -0.18 10.14
C LEU A 123 16.66 -0.18 8.65
N ALA A 124 16.11 -1.10 7.86
CA ALA A 124 16.37 -1.18 6.42
C ALA A 124 15.99 0.10 5.69
N ARG A 125 14.79 0.64 5.98
CA ARG A 125 14.29 1.91 5.43
C ARG A 125 15.21 3.05 5.83
N ALA A 126 15.58 3.16 7.11
CA ALA A 126 16.43 4.25 7.57
C ALA A 126 17.80 4.26 6.89
N LEU A 127 18.42 3.09 6.71
CA LEU A 127 19.70 2.97 6.03
C LEU A 127 19.57 3.26 4.52
N ALA A 128 18.45 2.88 3.90
CA ALA A 128 18.21 3.11 2.47
C ALA A 128 17.94 4.59 2.14
N GLU A 129 17.19 5.32 3.00
CA GLU A 129 16.94 6.76 2.81
C GLU A 129 18.23 7.58 2.90
N ALA A 130 19.16 7.19 3.76
CA ALA A 130 20.44 7.89 3.94
C ALA A 130 21.49 7.50 2.90
N TRP A 131 21.29 6.41 2.16
CA TRP A 131 22.25 5.91 1.19
C TRP A 131 22.60 7.00 0.14
N PRO A 132 23.88 7.19 -0.20
CA PRO A 132 25.04 6.36 0.11
C PRO A 132 25.74 6.64 1.44
N LYS A 133 25.21 7.57 2.27
CA LYS A 133 25.77 7.90 3.57
C LYS A 133 25.40 6.87 4.63
N ASP A 134 26.07 6.94 5.76
CA ASP A 134 25.73 6.16 6.94
C ASP A 134 24.67 6.84 7.81
N VAL A 135 24.08 6.05 8.70
CA VAL A 135 23.14 6.54 9.72
C VAL A 135 23.76 6.31 11.09
N SER A 136 23.81 7.37 11.90
CA SER A 136 24.36 7.30 13.25
C SER A 136 23.58 6.33 14.15
N ARG A 137 24.26 5.74 15.14
CA ARG A 137 23.62 4.83 16.10
C ARG A 137 22.49 5.52 16.86
N SER A 138 22.66 6.78 17.23
CA SER A 138 21.63 7.56 17.93
C SER A 138 20.39 7.78 17.06
N ALA A 139 20.55 8.12 15.77
CA ALA A 139 19.43 8.28 14.85
C ALA A 139 18.68 6.95 14.62
N LEU A 140 19.39 5.83 14.47
CA LEU A 140 18.77 4.51 14.35
C LEU A 140 17.99 4.13 15.62
N LEU A 141 18.54 4.42 16.81
CA LEU A 141 17.85 4.16 18.08
C LEU A 141 16.57 4.99 18.22
N ALA A 142 16.66 6.29 17.91
CA ALA A 142 15.52 7.20 17.97
C ALA A 142 14.39 6.76 17.02
N ARG A 143 14.72 6.43 15.76
CA ARG A 143 13.71 5.99 14.76
C ARG A 143 13.11 4.63 15.09
N THR A 144 13.91 3.69 15.59
CA THR A 144 13.49 2.28 15.73
C THR A 144 12.81 1.99 17.06
N PHE A 145 13.29 2.59 18.16
CA PHE A 145 12.82 2.27 19.50
C PHE A 145 12.06 3.44 20.15
N ARG A 146 11.88 4.57 19.45
CA ARG A 146 11.29 5.82 19.97
C ARG A 146 11.93 6.29 21.28
N ALA A 147 13.17 5.88 21.54
CA ALA A 147 13.89 6.19 22.76
C ALA A 147 14.47 7.62 22.66
N LYS A 148 14.08 8.50 23.59
CA LYS A 148 14.65 9.85 23.70
C LYS A 148 16.10 9.84 24.22
N HIS A 149 16.48 8.80 24.98
CA HIS A 149 17.85 8.60 25.48
C HIS A 149 18.30 7.15 25.27
N ALA A 150 19.46 6.98 24.64
CA ALA A 150 20.05 5.69 24.33
C ALA A 150 20.88 5.15 25.51
N ASP A 151 20.30 4.27 26.31
CA ASP A 151 21.06 3.53 27.33
C ASP A 151 21.86 2.34 26.70
N ASP A 152 22.67 1.69 27.53
CA ASP A 152 23.51 0.55 27.13
C ASP A 152 22.68 -0.64 26.62
N SER A 153 21.48 -0.84 27.18
CA SER A 153 20.54 -1.88 26.77
C SER A 153 20.01 -1.63 25.35
N HIS A 154 19.66 -0.38 25.02
CA HIS A 154 19.26 0.02 23.67
C HIS A 154 20.41 -0.18 22.67
N ARG A 155 21.65 0.17 23.04
CA ARG A 155 22.82 -0.06 22.17
C ARG A 155 23.07 -1.55 21.94
N ALA A 156 22.94 -2.39 22.96
CA ALA A 156 23.04 -3.84 22.81
C ALA A 156 21.93 -4.40 21.89
N ARG A 157 20.68 -3.96 22.09
CA ARG A 157 19.55 -4.35 21.26
C ARG A 157 19.73 -3.94 19.80
N LEU A 158 20.21 -2.71 19.52
CA LEU A 158 20.51 -2.27 18.16
C LEU A 158 21.53 -3.19 17.48
N ARG A 159 22.60 -3.58 18.17
CA ARG A 159 23.59 -4.52 17.61
C ARG A 159 22.96 -5.86 17.22
N VAL A 160 22.10 -6.40 18.07
CA VAL A 160 21.38 -7.66 17.79
C VAL A 160 20.48 -7.51 16.56
N GLU A 161 19.70 -6.43 16.48
CA GLU A 161 18.79 -6.19 15.35
C GLU A 161 19.54 -5.90 14.05
N ILE A 162 20.70 -5.22 14.08
CA ILE A 162 21.58 -5.08 12.92
C ILE A 162 22.12 -6.44 12.47
N GLY A 163 22.52 -7.32 13.40
CA GLY A 163 22.95 -8.68 13.07
C GLY A 163 21.83 -9.50 12.40
N ARG A 164 20.59 -9.37 12.92
CA ARG A 164 19.39 -10.00 12.32
C ARG A 164 19.08 -9.42 10.94
N LEU A 165 19.23 -8.11 10.77
CA LEU A 165 19.05 -7.43 9.49
C LEU A 165 20.06 -7.91 8.45
N ARG A 166 21.36 -7.97 8.79
CA ARG A 166 22.40 -8.54 7.92
C ARG A 166 22.06 -9.94 7.46
N LYS A 167 21.65 -10.81 8.40
CA LYS A 167 21.25 -12.18 8.06
C LYS A 167 20.06 -12.22 7.09
N ALA A 168 19.08 -11.34 7.28
CA ALA A 168 17.91 -11.27 6.41
C ALA A 168 18.24 -10.71 5.02
N LEU A 169 19.08 -9.66 4.96
CA LEU A 169 19.42 -8.97 3.71
C LEU A 169 20.60 -9.59 2.95
N ARG A 170 21.27 -10.60 3.50
CA ARG A 170 22.41 -11.32 2.89
C ARG A 170 22.28 -11.59 1.37
N PRO A 171 21.13 -11.97 0.79
CA PRO A 171 21.05 -12.19 -0.67
C PRO A 171 21.07 -10.89 -1.51
N LEU A 172 20.85 -9.72 -0.89
CA LEU A 172 20.61 -8.44 -1.57
C LEU A 172 21.66 -7.37 -1.22
N ALA A 173 22.03 -7.25 0.06
CA ALA A 173 22.88 -6.20 0.58
C ALA A 173 23.57 -6.63 1.88
N ASP A 174 24.69 -6.00 2.19
CA ASP A 174 25.31 -6.01 3.51
C ASP A 174 25.00 -4.70 4.27
N VAL A 175 25.24 -4.70 5.58
CA VAL A 175 25.14 -3.53 6.44
C VAL A 175 26.47 -3.35 7.15
N THR A 176 27.30 -2.41 6.70
CA THR A 176 28.66 -2.22 7.24
C THR A 176 28.63 -1.29 8.44
N ALA A 177 29.44 -1.58 9.46
CA ALA A 177 29.61 -0.65 10.59
C ALA A 177 30.52 0.51 10.16
N THR A 178 30.18 1.73 10.56
CA THR A 178 31.02 2.92 10.39
C THR A 178 31.50 3.41 11.76
N LYS A 179 32.31 4.48 11.76
CA LYS A 179 32.77 5.15 12.98
C LYS A 179 31.58 5.48 13.89
N ASP A 180 30.56 6.12 13.33
CA ASP A 180 29.45 6.68 14.10
C ASP A 180 28.14 5.87 13.99
N GLY A 181 28.09 4.87 13.11
CA GLY A 181 26.83 4.31 12.66
C GLY A 181 26.92 3.00 11.89
N PHE A 182 26.01 2.88 10.92
CA PHE A 182 25.93 1.79 9.97
C PHE A 182 25.55 2.34 8.58
N ALA A 183 26.05 1.70 7.53
CA ALA A 183 25.73 2.02 6.14
C ALA A 183 25.18 0.80 5.42
N LEU A 184 24.28 1.00 4.46
CA LEU A 184 23.80 -0.05 3.57
C LEU A 184 24.78 -0.22 2.40
N ALA A 185 25.19 -1.45 2.12
CA ALA A 185 26.09 -1.79 1.03
C ALA A 185 25.40 -2.80 0.09
N PRO A 186 24.72 -2.34 -0.99
CA PRO A 186 24.10 -3.24 -1.97
C PRO A 186 25.15 -4.13 -2.63
N LEU A 187 24.82 -5.41 -2.87
CA LEU A 187 25.80 -6.34 -3.47
C LEU A 187 26.02 -6.08 -4.96
N ARG A 188 24.95 -5.74 -5.69
CA ARG A 188 24.97 -5.60 -7.17
C ARG A 188 24.28 -4.32 -7.66
N ALA A 189 23.34 -3.79 -6.88
CA ALA A 189 22.59 -2.60 -7.27
C ALA A 189 23.48 -1.36 -7.22
N ARG A 190 23.37 -0.52 -8.25
CA ARG A 190 24.09 0.76 -8.31
C ARG A 190 23.32 1.92 -7.69
N ASP A 191 22.05 1.69 -7.40
CA ASP A 191 21.15 2.65 -6.77
C ASP A 191 20.32 1.96 -5.68
N VAL A 192 20.11 2.70 -4.59
CA VAL A 192 19.19 2.34 -3.51
C VAL A 192 18.08 3.37 -3.48
N VAL A 193 16.85 2.90 -3.40
CA VAL A 193 15.68 3.76 -3.31
C VAL A 193 14.68 3.21 -2.31
N VAL A 194 13.88 4.09 -1.73
CA VAL A 194 12.73 3.72 -0.91
C VAL A 194 11.46 4.01 -1.67
N LEU A 195 10.59 3.00 -1.77
CA LEU A 195 9.24 3.15 -2.28
C LEU A 195 8.30 3.28 -1.08
N ALA A 196 7.70 4.45 -0.92
CA ALA A 196 6.73 4.76 0.12
C ALA A 196 5.31 4.87 -0.46
N THR A 197 4.30 4.79 0.41
CA THR A 197 2.93 5.12 0.00
C THR A 197 2.86 6.60 -0.41
N PRO A 198 1.95 6.98 -1.35
CA PRO A 198 1.81 8.38 -1.79
C PRO A 198 1.56 9.33 -0.61
N VAL A 199 0.79 8.86 0.37
CA VAL A 199 0.56 9.54 1.63
C VAL A 199 0.94 8.56 2.73
N GLU A 200 1.86 8.95 3.62
CA GLU A 200 2.10 8.21 4.86
C GLU A 200 1.09 8.69 5.88
N GLU A 201 0.03 7.91 6.07
CA GLU A 201 -1.01 8.22 7.03
C GLU A 201 -0.54 7.88 8.45
N GLU A 202 -0.65 8.83 9.37
CA GLU A 202 -0.29 8.65 10.78
C GLU A 202 -1.09 7.48 11.40
N HIS A 203 -2.32 7.30 10.90
CA HIS A 203 -3.27 6.29 11.33
C HIS A 203 -3.43 5.12 10.35
N ALA A 204 -2.39 4.78 9.57
CA ALA A 204 -2.44 3.72 8.56
C ALA A 204 -2.93 2.35 9.10
N SER A 205 -2.67 2.04 10.38
CA SER A 205 -3.16 0.82 11.02
C SER A 205 -4.68 0.82 11.20
N VAL A 206 -5.29 1.97 11.47
CA VAL A 206 -6.75 2.14 11.54
C VAL A 206 -7.37 1.98 10.14
N LEU A 207 -6.76 2.58 9.12
CA LEU A 207 -7.20 2.40 7.73
C LEU A 207 -7.10 0.96 7.25
N ALA A 208 -6.05 0.22 7.65
CA ALA A 208 -5.87 -1.18 7.26
C ALA A 208 -7.00 -2.09 7.75
N PHE A 209 -7.57 -1.83 8.92
CA PHE A 209 -8.73 -2.57 9.44
C PHE A 209 -10.04 -2.22 8.74
N LEU A 210 -10.13 -1.03 8.14
CA LEU A 210 -11.33 -0.58 7.42
C LEU A 210 -11.25 -0.86 5.91
N ALA A 211 -10.12 -1.40 5.43
CA ALA A 211 -9.81 -1.54 4.01
C ALA A 211 -10.67 -2.58 3.28
N ASP A 212 -11.34 -3.47 4.02
CA ASP A 212 -12.33 -4.42 3.49
C ASP A 212 -13.70 -3.78 3.23
N GLY A 213 -13.88 -2.50 3.62
CA GLY A 213 -15.15 -1.80 3.50
C GLY A 213 -16.18 -2.22 4.55
N GLU A 214 -15.79 -3.08 5.49
CA GLU A 214 -16.67 -3.50 6.57
C GLU A 214 -16.88 -2.38 7.59
N SER A 215 -18.01 -2.45 8.30
CA SER A 215 -18.37 -1.45 9.30
C SER A 215 -17.87 -1.84 10.68
N TRP A 216 -16.99 -1.03 11.26
CA TRP A 216 -16.37 -1.28 12.57
C TRP A 216 -16.83 -0.29 13.63
N SER A 217 -16.86 -0.71 14.89
CA SER A 217 -16.99 0.20 16.03
C SER A 217 -15.61 0.67 16.52
N SER A 218 -15.53 1.86 17.12
CA SER A 218 -14.27 2.38 17.68
C SER A 218 -13.70 1.45 18.78
N SER A 219 -14.57 0.74 19.53
CA SER A 219 -14.13 -0.22 20.55
C SER A 219 -13.59 -1.52 19.97
N ALA A 220 -14.17 -2.03 18.87
CA ALA A 220 -13.65 -3.22 18.19
C ALA A 220 -12.28 -2.94 17.55
N LEU A 221 -12.11 -1.77 16.94
CA LEU A 221 -10.81 -1.33 16.42
C LEU A 221 -9.77 -1.17 17.54
N ALA A 222 -10.16 -0.62 18.69
CA ALA A 222 -9.27 -0.49 19.85
C ALA A 222 -8.77 -1.85 20.36
N LEU A 223 -9.66 -2.83 20.45
CA LEU A 223 -9.30 -4.20 20.82
C LEU A 223 -8.37 -4.84 19.79
N ALA A 224 -8.66 -4.70 18.50
CA ALA A 224 -7.88 -5.30 17.43
C ALA A 224 -6.48 -4.67 17.28
N LEU A 225 -6.37 -3.37 17.53
CA LEU A 225 -5.12 -2.60 17.46
C LEU A 225 -4.30 -2.64 18.77
N GLY A 226 -4.89 -3.11 19.88
CA GLY A 226 -4.24 -3.12 21.18
C GLY A 226 -3.94 -1.73 21.73
N VAL A 227 -4.78 -0.73 21.41
CA VAL A 227 -4.62 0.67 21.85
C VAL A 227 -5.88 1.18 22.54
N SER A 228 -5.80 2.32 23.24
CA SER A 228 -6.96 2.89 23.93
C SER A 228 -8.04 3.34 22.93
N GLN A 229 -9.31 3.23 23.31
CA GLN A 229 -10.43 3.69 22.48
C GLN A 229 -10.36 5.20 22.19
N ARG A 230 -9.79 6.00 23.10
CA ARG A 230 -9.58 7.44 22.90
C ARG A 230 -8.55 7.72 21.79
N THR A 231 -7.52 6.90 21.69
CA THR A 231 -6.51 6.98 20.63
C THR A 231 -7.12 6.63 19.27
N VAL A 232 -7.90 5.55 19.21
CA VAL A 232 -8.62 5.17 17.97
C VAL A 232 -9.63 6.24 17.58
N GLN A 233 -10.35 6.83 18.53
CA GLN A 233 -11.34 7.85 18.20
C GLN A 233 -10.70 9.10 17.59
N ARG A 234 -9.60 9.60 18.16
CA ARG A 234 -8.83 10.72 17.58
C ARG A 234 -8.35 10.41 16.16
N ALA A 235 -7.79 9.21 15.98
CA ALA A 235 -7.36 8.75 14.67
C ALA A 235 -8.50 8.73 13.64
N LEU A 236 -9.67 8.21 14.03
CA LEU A 236 -10.86 8.17 13.17
C LEU A 236 -11.42 9.56 12.85
N ASP A 237 -11.39 10.48 13.82
CA ASP A 237 -11.85 11.86 13.62
C ASP A 237 -10.93 12.59 12.62
N GLU A 238 -9.60 12.49 12.79
CA GLU A 238 -8.61 13.07 11.86
C GLU A 238 -8.72 12.44 10.45
N LEU A 239 -8.92 11.12 10.37
CA LEU A 239 -9.14 10.42 9.10
C LEU A 239 -10.46 10.83 8.42
N ALA A 240 -11.51 11.14 9.18
CA ALA A 240 -12.77 11.61 8.62
C ALA A 240 -12.70 13.05 8.15
N GLU A 241 -12.01 13.93 8.87
CA GLU A 241 -11.70 15.28 8.40
C GLU A 241 -10.92 15.23 7.08
N ALA A 242 -10.01 14.26 6.94
CA ALA A 242 -9.28 14.00 5.70
C ALA A 242 -10.09 13.25 4.61
N GLY A 243 -11.36 12.92 4.86
CA GLY A 243 -12.24 12.21 3.91
C GLY A 243 -11.85 10.75 3.65
N LYS A 244 -11.00 10.14 4.47
CA LYS A 244 -10.48 8.77 4.29
C LYS A 244 -11.33 7.69 4.96
N VAL A 245 -12.16 8.08 5.91
CA VAL A 245 -13.17 7.24 6.57
C VAL A 245 -14.46 8.03 6.69
N GLN A 246 -15.58 7.33 6.75
CA GLN A 246 -16.88 7.93 7.04
C GLN A 246 -17.51 7.23 8.24
N SER A 247 -18.42 7.94 8.91
CA SER A 247 -19.20 7.37 10.00
C SER A 247 -20.69 7.35 9.67
N PHE A 248 -21.38 6.30 10.08
CA PHE A 248 -22.84 6.22 10.04
C PHE A 248 -23.41 5.81 11.40
N GLY A 249 -24.63 6.24 11.69
CA GLY A 249 -25.25 6.08 13.01
C GLY A 249 -24.79 7.11 14.05
N ARG A 250 -25.34 7.02 15.26
CA ARG A 250 -25.08 7.97 16.36
C ARG A 250 -24.66 7.26 17.64
N ALA A 251 -23.83 7.91 18.45
CA ALA A 251 -23.37 7.43 19.76
C ALA A 251 -22.88 5.97 19.73
N ARG A 252 -23.47 5.07 20.53
CA ARG A 252 -23.08 3.64 20.60
C ARG A 252 -23.32 2.86 19.30
N ALA A 253 -24.23 3.34 18.45
CA ALA A 253 -24.50 2.76 17.14
C ALA A 253 -23.60 3.35 16.03
N ARG A 254 -22.66 4.25 16.35
CA ARG A 254 -21.72 4.79 15.37
C ARG A 254 -20.82 3.68 14.85
N ARG A 255 -20.71 3.61 13.53
CA ARG A 255 -19.83 2.69 12.80
C ARG A 255 -18.97 3.47 11.83
N TRP A 256 -17.76 3.00 11.64
CA TRP A 256 -16.73 3.58 10.78
C TRP A 256 -16.40 2.62 9.66
N MET A 257 -16.20 3.16 8.48
CA MET A 257 -15.82 2.41 7.28
C MET A 257 -15.03 3.33 6.36
N THR A 258 -14.22 2.78 5.45
CA THR A 258 -13.74 3.58 4.33
C THR A 258 -14.93 4.02 3.48
N PRO A 259 -14.91 5.23 2.88
CA PRO A 259 -15.90 5.58 1.87
C PRO A 259 -15.94 4.46 0.83
N PRO A 260 -17.13 4.01 0.38
CA PRO A 260 -17.20 3.06 -0.70
C PRO A 260 -16.39 3.63 -1.86
N VAL A 261 -15.38 2.88 -2.28
CA VAL A 261 -14.65 3.20 -3.50
C VAL A 261 -15.71 3.28 -4.60
N PRO A 262 -15.81 4.36 -5.39
CA PRO A 262 -16.62 4.35 -6.61
C PRO A 262 -16.07 3.19 -7.45
N GLY A 263 -16.83 2.10 -7.51
CA GLY A 263 -16.30 0.81 -7.92
C GLY A 263 -17.26 -0.34 -7.65
N PHE A 264 -18.11 -0.24 -6.63
CA PHE A 264 -19.23 -1.14 -6.41
C PHE A 264 -20.41 -0.39 -5.80
N THR A 265 -21.23 0.21 -6.65
CA THR A 265 -22.56 0.62 -6.22
C THR A 265 -23.39 -0.66 -6.01
N THR A 266 -23.50 -1.13 -4.76
CA THR A 266 -24.33 -2.30 -4.40
C THR A 266 -25.79 -2.11 -4.80
N ALA A 267 -26.25 -0.87 -5.00
CA ALA A 267 -27.57 -0.57 -5.53
C ALA A 267 -27.78 -1.06 -6.99
N LEU A 268 -26.70 -1.36 -7.73
CA LEU A 268 -26.75 -1.97 -9.06
C LEU A 268 -26.67 -3.50 -9.03
N LEU A 269 -26.36 -4.11 -7.87
CA LEU A 269 -26.31 -5.57 -7.68
C LEU A 269 -27.62 -6.15 -7.09
N LEU A 270 -28.54 -5.28 -6.68
CA LEU A 270 -29.88 -5.70 -6.31
C LEU A 270 -30.77 -5.61 -7.55
N PRO A 271 -31.56 -6.64 -7.88
CA PRO A 271 -32.63 -6.47 -8.86
C PRO A 271 -33.51 -5.32 -8.37
N ALA A 272 -33.80 -4.35 -9.25
CA ALA A 272 -34.83 -3.36 -8.99
C ALA A 272 -36.08 -4.13 -8.55
N ALA A 273 -36.60 -3.83 -7.36
CA ALA A 273 -37.88 -4.39 -6.95
C ALA A 273 -38.89 -4.06 -8.05
N LEU A 274 -39.39 -5.09 -8.73
CA LEU A 274 -40.45 -4.93 -9.70
C LEU A 274 -41.62 -4.26 -8.97
N PRO A 275 -42.19 -3.16 -9.49
CA PRO A 275 -43.42 -2.62 -8.92
C PRO A 275 -44.48 -3.73 -8.95
N GLY A 276 -45.09 -3.95 -7.79
CA GLY A 276 -46.06 -5.02 -7.58
C GLY A 276 -47.21 -4.97 -8.58
N SER A 277 -47.66 -6.16 -8.95
CA SER A 277 -49.03 -6.43 -9.39
C SER A 277 -50.03 -6.00 -8.32
#